data_AF-D2AR51-F1
#
_entry.id   AF-D2AR51-F1
#
_cell.length_a   1.000
_cell.length_b   1.000
_cell.length_c   1.000
_cell.angle_alpha   90.00
_cell.angle_beta   90.00
_cell.angle_gamma   90.00
#
_symmetry.space_group_name_H-M   'P 1'
#
loop_
_entity.id
_entity.type
_entity.pdbx_description
1 polymer ?
#
loop_
_entity_poly.entity_id
_entity_poly.type
_entity_poly.pdbx_seq_one_letter_code
_entity_poly.pdbx_strand_id
1 'polypeptide(L)'
;MDDSGEERALRALGAALDASAPAVRHGRGEFPEGTPFLWLGFPGAGEAAVFAHGRQWICLSEPEPGGVATQLVAGRLDEDPALVAERLMSVMVPVRGRTDGLYRVLKACGIGLAAGLGMGMLGLVIMAILVGGNGYLSDTSTAAVYVLAALLGAGTGLWLGVRWWRLG
;
A
#
# COMPACT_ATOMS: atom_id res chain seq x y z
N MET A 1 -2.31 -9.45 41.19
CA MET A 1 -1.67 -10.69 40.69
C MET A 1 -2.75 -11.59 40.10
N ASP A 2 -3.43 -11.08 39.05
CA ASP A 2 -4.43 -11.84 38.27
C ASP A 2 -3.87 -12.19 36.86
N ASP A 3 -2.55 -12.04 36.70
CA ASP A 3 -1.81 -12.10 35.42
C ASP A 3 -1.88 -13.44 34.69
N SER A 4 -2.39 -14.50 35.33
CA SER A 4 -2.27 -15.85 34.78
C SER A 4 -3.39 -16.23 33.79
N GLY A 5 -4.53 -15.52 33.81
CA GLY A 5 -5.69 -15.84 32.98
C GLY A 5 -5.63 -15.18 31.60
N GLU A 6 -5.49 -13.85 31.59
CA GLU A 6 -5.49 -13.06 30.36
C GLU A 6 -4.28 -13.36 29.47
N GLU A 7 -3.11 -13.57 30.07
CA GLU A 7 -1.90 -13.89 29.31
C GLU A 7 -1.92 -15.32 28.73
N ARG A 8 -2.61 -16.26 29.39
CA ARG A 8 -2.90 -17.58 28.80
C ARG A 8 -3.91 -17.45 27.67
N ALA A 9 -4.92 -16.61 27.82
CA ALA A 9 -5.92 -16.38 26.80
C ALA A 9 -5.29 -15.74 25.54
N LEU A 10 -4.39 -14.75 25.71
CA LEU A 10 -3.64 -14.13 24.62
C LEU A 10 -2.68 -15.13 23.93
N ARG A 11 -2.11 -16.07 24.68
CA ARG A 11 -1.37 -17.22 24.12
C ARG A 11 -2.23 -18.11 23.25
N ALA A 12 -3.40 -18.49 23.75
CA ALA A 12 -4.32 -19.34 23.01
C ALA A 12 -4.83 -18.65 21.74
N LEU A 13 -5.12 -17.36 21.81
CA LEU A 13 -5.52 -16.56 20.64
C LEU A 13 -4.40 -16.47 19.60
N GLY A 14 -3.15 -16.22 20.02
CA GLY A 14 -2.00 -16.22 19.11
C GLY A 14 -1.81 -17.56 18.40
N ALA A 15 -1.92 -18.68 19.13
CA ALA A 15 -1.84 -20.01 18.54
C ALA A 15 -3.00 -20.32 17.56
N ALA A 16 -4.20 -19.82 17.87
CA ALA A 16 -5.34 -19.94 16.95
C ALA A 16 -5.09 -19.16 15.66
N LEU A 17 -4.54 -17.94 15.76
CA LEU A 17 -4.17 -17.12 14.59
C LEU A 17 -3.08 -17.78 13.73
N ASP A 18 -2.08 -18.41 14.35
CA ASP A 18 -1.07 -19.18 13.61
C ASP A 18 -1.69 -20.34 12.81
N ALA A 19 -2.72 -20.98 13.36
CA ALA A 19 -3.40 -22.10 12.71
C ALA A 19 -4.40 -21.65 11.63
N SER A 20 -5.17 -20.60 11.89
CA SER A 20 -6.26 -20.15 11.01
C SER A 20 -5.84 -19.09 9.99
N ALA A 21 -4.78 -18.33 10.26
CA ALA A 21 -4.41 -17.14 9.51
C ALA A 21 -2.87 -16.92 9.45
N PRO A 22 -2.10 -17.83 8.81
CA PRO A 22 -0.62 -17.79 8.82
C PRO A 22 -0.01 -16.56 8.14
N ALA A 23 -0.81 -15.79 7.38
CA ALA A 23 -0.37 -14.55 6.76
C ALA A 23 -0.36 -13.35 7.73
N VAL A 24 -1.01 -13.48 8.89
CA VAL A 24 -1.11 -12.44 9.91
C VAL A 24 0.13 -12.48 10.77
N ARG A 25 0.85 -11.36 10.84
CA ARG A 25 1.93 -11.20 11.80
C ARG A 25 1.31 -10.84 13.14
N HIS A 26 1.79 -11.43 14.22
CA HIS A 26 1.36 -11.02 15.54
C HIS A 26 2.53 -11.03 16.51
N GLY A 27 2.37 -10.28 17.59
CA GLY A 27 3.39 -10.13 18.63
C GLY A 27 2.74 -9.67 19.91
N ARG A 28 3.37 -9.99 21.05
CA ARG A 28 2.90 -9.46 22.34
C ARG A 28 3.52 -8.10 22.62
N GLY A 29 2.71 -7.23 23.18
CA GLY A 29 3.13 -5.97 23.75
C GLY A 29 2.41 -5.74 25.07
N GLU A 30 2.74 -4.63 25.70
CA GLU A 30 2.14 -4.20 26.94
C GLU A 30 1.81 -2.71 26.80
N PHE A 31 0.58 -2.34 27.16
CA PHE A 31 0.19 -0.93 27.20
C PHE A 31 0.95 -0.19 28.31
N PRO A 32 1.07 1.14 28.26
CA PRO A 32 1.73 1.93 29.30
C PRO A 32 1.17 1.68 30.71
N GLU A 33 -0.11 1.31 30.79
CA GLU A 33 -0.81 0.97 32.03
C GLU A 33 -0.51 -0.46 32.53
N GLY A 34 0.33 -1.23 31.83
CA GLY A 34 0.69 -2.61 32.17
C GLY A 34 -0.30 -3.67 31.69
N THR A 35 -1.27 -3.31 30.83
CA THR A 35 -2.23 -4.29 30.29
C THR A 35 -1.62 -5.03 29.11
N PRO A 36 -1.58 -6.38 29.09
CA PRO A 36 -1.01 -7.13 27.99
C PRO A 36 -1.93 -7.09 26.76
N PHE A 37 -1.34 -6.98 25.57
CA PHE A 37 -2.07 -7.03 24.31
C PHE A 37 -1.33 -7.86 23.25
N LEU A 38 -2.10 -8.32 22.27
CA LEU A 38 -1.62 -8.97 21.07
C LEU A 38 -1.71 -7.98 19.91
N TRP A 39 -0.56 -7.50 19.44
CA TRP A 39 -0.46 -6.76 18.19
C TRP A 39 -0.69 -7.70 17.02
N LEU A 40 -1.42 -7.22 16.01
CA LEU A 40 -1.74 -7.90 14.77
C LEU A 40 -1.39 -6.98 13.59
N GLY A 41 -0.58 -7.48 12.67
CA GLY A 41 -0.20 -6.80 11.43
C GLY A 41 -0.66 -7.60 10.22
N PHE A 42 -1.50 -6.97 9.39
CA PHE A 42 -2.04 -7.57 8.17
C PHE A 42 -1.30 -7.06 6.94
N PRO A 43 -0.88 -7.93 6.01
CA PRO A 43 -0.30 -7.47 4.75
C PRO A 43 -1.35 -6.73 3.91
N GLY A 44 -1.27 -5.40 3.88
CA GLY A 44 -2.15 -4.53 3.10
C GLY A 44 -3.37 -3.98 3.84
N ALA A 45 -3.49 -4.22 5.15
CA ALA A 45 -4.36 -3.44 6.04
C ALA A 45 -3.49 -2.80 7.14
N GLY A 46 -4.05 -1.88 7.92
CA GLY A 46 -3.32 -1.30 9.05
C GLY A 46 -3.15 -2.27 10.21
N GLU A 47 -2.63 -1.74 11.31
CA GLU A 47 -2.31 -2.52 12.51
C GLU A 47 -3.53 -2.61 13.45
N ALA A 48 -3.58 -3.69 14.23
CA ALA A 48 -4.57 -3.84 15.28
C ALA A 48 -3.94 -4.32 16.58
N ALA A 49 -4.54 -3.95 17.70
CA ALA A 49 -4.19 -4.42 19.03
C ALA A 49 -5.40 -5.11 19.65
N VAL A 50 -5.22 -6.34 20.11
CA VAL A 50 -6.27 -7.12 20.79
C VAL A 50 -5.89 -7.32 22.24
N PHE A 51 -6.78 -6.98 23.15
CA PHE A 51 -6.57 -7.15 24.59
C PHE A 51 -7.84 -7.63 25.27
N ALA A 52 -7.67 -8.22 26.45
CA ALA A 52 -8.77 -8.62 27.31
C ALA A 52 -9.15 -7.45 28.22
N HIS A 53 -10.45 -7.16 28.33
CA HIS A 53 -10.97 -6.22 29.32
C HIS A 53 -12.38 -6.62 29.73
N GLY A 54 -12.64 -6.70 31.04
CA GLY A 54 -13.99 -6.98 31.55
C GLY A 54 -14.61 -8.30 31.04
N ARG A 55 -13.79 -9.36 30.89
CA ARG A 55 -14.16 -10.66 30.28
C ARG A 55 -14.53 -10.60 28.80
N GLN A 56 -14.15 -9.55 28.09
CA GLN A 56 -14.36 -9.38 26.66
C GLN A 56 -13.03 -9.23 25.94
N TRP A 57 -13.00 -9.70 24.70
CA TRP A 57 -11.93 -9.40 23.76
C TRP A 57 -12.24 -8.07 23.08
N ILE A 58 -11.35 -7.10 23.24
CA ILE A 58 -11.42 -5.80 22.58
C ILE A 58 -10.35 -5.74 21.51
N CYS A 59 -10.76 -5.41 20.29
CA CYS A 59 -9.89 -5.13 19.17
C CYS A 59 -9.90 -3.62 18.91
N LEU A 60 -8.72 -3.01 18.93
CA LEU A 60 -8.48 -1.67 18.41
C LEU A 60 -7.80 -1.84 17.07
N SER A 61 -8.47 -1.52 15.97
CA SER A 61 -7.91 -1.60 14.64
C SER A 61 -7.80 -0.23 14.01
N GLU A 62 -6.70 0.02 13.33
CA GLU A 62 -6.56 1.14 12.43
C GLU A 62 -6.70 0.60 11.00
N PRO A 63 -7.90 0.65 10.37
CA PRO A 63 -8.13 -0.04 9.10
C PRO A 63 -7.26 0.52 7.95
N GLU A 64 -6.90 1.81 8.02
CA GLU A 64 -5.99 2.49 7.11
C GLU A 64 -4.87 3.16 7.91
N PRO A 65 -3.59 3.11 7.47
CA PRO A 65 -2.50 3.80 8.16
C PRO A 65 -2.74 5.32 8.24
N GLY A 66 -2.73 5.88 9.44
CA GLY A 66 -3.06 7.29 9.73
C GLY A 66 -4.57 7.57 9.85
N GLY A 67 -5.40 6.53 9.91
CA GLY A 67 -6.86 6.62 9.93
C GLY A 67 -7.45 6.74 11.34
N VAL A 68 -8.78 6.78 11.42
CA VAL A 68 -9.49 6.75 12.71
C VAL A 68 -9.43 5.33 13.26
N ALA A 69 -8.84 5.17 14.45
CA ALA A 69 -8.85 3.91 15.16
C ALA A 69 -10.30 3.53 15.53
N THR A 70 -10.68 2.30 15.19
CA THR A 70 -11.99 1.74 15.52
C THR A 70 -11.86 0.73 16.63
N GLN A 71 -12.74 0.82 17.63
CA GLN A 71 -12.84 -0.16 18.70
C GLN A 71 -13.99 -1.12 18.44
N LEU A 72 -13.72 -2.42 18.55
CA LEU A 72 -14.70 -3.47 18.36
C LEU A 72 -14.57 -4.55 19.43
N VAL A 73 -15.70 -5.01 19.95
CA VAL A 73 -15.75 -6.18 20.83
C VAL A 73 -15.74 -7.43 19.97
N ALA A 74 -14.64 -8.17 19.97
CA ALA A 74 -14.43 -9.36 19.15
C ALA A 74 -15.16 -10.59 19.72
N GLY A 75 -15.40 -10.63 21.03
CA GLY A 75 -16.07 -11.75 21.67
C GLY A 75 -15.94 -11.73 23.19
N ARG A 76 -16.34 -12.83 23.82
CA ARG A 76 -16.13 -13.06 25.26
C ARG A 76 -14.81 -13.81 25.47
N LEU A 77 -14.15 -13.58 26.61
CA LEU A 77 -12.90 -14.26 26.95
C LEU A 77 -13.07 -15.79 27.04
N ASP A 78 -14.28 -16.22 27.42
CA ASP A 78 -14.65 -17.63 27.59
C ASP A 78 -15.05 -18.31 26.26
N GLU A 79 -15.13 -17.58 25.14
CA GLU A 79 -15.39 -18.15 23.81
C GLU A 79 -14.17 -18.90 23.27
N ASP A 80 -14.41 -19.85 22.36
CA ASP A 80 -13.35 -20.55 21.64
C ASP A 80 -12.45 -19.52 20.91
N PRO A 81 -11.13 -19.51 21.16
CA PRO A 81 -10.20 -18.58 20.52
C PRO A 81 -10.20 -18.68 18.99
N ALA A 82 -10.56 -19.84 18.41
CA ALA A 82 -10.69 -19.99 16.96
C ALA A 82 -11.84 -19.14 16.40
N LEU A 83 -12.99 -19.09 17.09
CA LEU A 83 -14.12 -18.26 16.69
C LEU A 83 -13.82 -16.77 16.83
N VAL A 84 -13.09 -16.40 17.88
CA VAL A 84 -12.63 -15.01 18.08
C VAL A 84 -11.66 -14.62 16.97
N ALA A 85 -10.72 -15.49 16.61
CA ALA A 85 -9.80 -15.27 15.49
C ALA A 85 -10.57 -15.10 14.17
N GLU A 86 -11.55 -15.95 13.87
CA GLU A 86 -12.37 -15.84 12.66
C GLU A 86 -13.13 -14.50 12.59
N ARG A 87 -13.73 -14.06 13.71
CA ARG A 87 -14.39 -12.74 13.79
C ARG A 87 -13.41 -11.59 13.61
N LEU A 88 -12.24 -11.66 14.24
CA LEU A 88 -11.16 -10.67 14.07
C LEU A 88 -10.76 -10.57 12.58
N MET A 89 -10.60 -11.71 11.91
CA MET A 89 -10.29 -11.76 10.48
C MET A 89 -11.41 -11.14 9.62
N SER A 90 -12.68 -11.33 10.00
CA SER A 90 -13.82 -10.75 9.27
C SER A 90 -13.90 -9.22 9.33
N VAL A 91 -13.37 -8.63 10.41
CA VAL A 91 -13.35 -7.18 10.64
C VAL A 91 -12.11 -6.55 10.02
N MET A 92 -10.99 -7.29 10.01
CA MET A 92 -9.73 -6.86 9.39
C MET A 92 -9.62 -7.28 7.92
N VAL A 93 -10.75 -7.55 7.26
CA VAL A 93 -10.78 -7.73 5.82
C VAL A 93 -10.24 -6.43 5.21
N PRO A 94 -9.14 -6.50 4.43
CA PRO A 94 -8.59 -5.31 3.81
C PRO A 94 -9.69 -4.64 3.00
N VAL A 95 -10.03 -3.39 3.37
CA VAL A 95 -10.67 -2.49 2.43
C VAL A 95 -9.83 -2.58 1.17
N ARG A 96 -10.48 -2.86 0.05
CA ARG A 96 -9.92 -3.35 -1.21
C ARG A 96 -9.04 -2.28 -1.89
N GLY A 97 -8.04 -1.72 -1.21
CA GLY A 97 -7.12 -0.67 -1.65
C GLY A 97 -6.07 -1.15 -2.65
N ARG A 98 -6.17 -2.41 -3.13
CA ARG A 98 -5.35 -2.92 -4.24
C ARG A 98 -5.56 -2.12 -5.53
N THR A 99 -6.66 -1.38 -5.64
CA THR A 99 -6.86 -0.41 -6.72
C THR A 99 -5.97 0.81 -6.61
N ASP A 100 -5.60 1.30 -5.42
CA ASP A 100 -4.88 2.58 -5.33
C ASP A 100 -3.43 2.50 -5.82
N GLY A 101 -2.72 1.41 -5.48
CA GLY A 101 -1.36 1.20 -5.98
C GLY A 101 -1.33 1.01 -7.51
N LEU A 102 -2.22 0.16 -8.03
CA LEU A 102 -2.26 -0.14 -9.46
C LEU A 102 -2.84 1.04 -10.27
N TYR A 103 -3.80 1.78 -9.72
CA TYR A 103 -4.34 3.01 -10.29
C TYR A 103 -3.31 4.13 -10.28
N ARG A 104 -2.51 4.28 -9.21
CA ARG A 104 -1.38 5.21 -9.19
C ARG A 104 -0.34 4.86 -10.25
N VAL A 105 0.00 3.58 -10.39
CA VAL A 105 0.90 3.09 -11.45
C VAL A 105 0.32 3.37 -12.84
N LEU A 106 -0.96 3.05 -13.08
CA LEU A 106 -1.63 3.26 -14.36
C LEU A 106 -1.73 4.75 -14.70
N LYS A 107 -2.04 5.59 -13.71
CA LYS A 107 -2.14 7.05 -13.84
C LYS A 107 -0.77 7.66 -14.12
N ALA A 108 0.27 7.21 -13.42
CA ALA A 108 1.65 7.64 -13.66
C ALA A 108 2.12 7.21 -15.07
N CYS A 109 1.83 5.98 -15.49
CA CYS A 109 2.10 5.52 -16.86
C CYS A 109 1.32 6.32 -17.91
N GLY A 110 0.03 6.59 -17.67
CA GLY A 110 -0.80 7.37 -18.58
C GLY A 110 -0.33 8.81 -18.76
N ILE A 111 0.04 9.48 -17.66
CA ILE A 111 0.60 10.84 -17.70
C ILE A 111 1.97 10.83 -18.39
N GLY A 112 2.83 9.85 -18.08
CA GLY A 112 4.13 9.68 -18.73
C GLY A 112 4.03 9.48 -20.25
N LEU A 113 3.08 8.63 -20.69
CA LEU A 113 2.82 8.41 -22.12
C LEU A 113 2.25 9.65 -22.81
N ALA A 114 1.28 10.33 -22.19
CA ALA A 114 0.69 11.55 -22.76
C ALA A 114 1.71 12.69 -22.88
N ALA A 115 2.55 12.89 -21.85
CA ALA A 115 3.63 13.87 -21.88
C ALA A 115 4.69 13.52 -22.94
N GLY A 116 5.10 12.24 -23.03
CA GLY A 116 6.03 11.76 -24.05
C GLY A 116 5.51 11.94 -25.47
N LEU A 117 4.25 11.60 -25.73
CA LEU A 117 3.59 11.81 -27.03
C LEU A 117 3.48 13.29 -27.39
N GLY A 118 3.11 14.14 -26.42
CA GLY A 118 3.02 15.58 -26.63
C GLY A 118 4.37 16.21 -27.00
N MET A 119 5.44 15.84 -26.30
CA MET A 119 6.78 16.33 -26.58
C MET A 119 7.34 15.78 -27.90
N GLY A 120 7.05 14.52 -28.23
CA GLY A 120 7.41 13.92 -29.51
C GLY A 120 6.71 14.58 -30.70
N MET A 121 5.40 14.86 -30.59
CA MET A 121 4.64 15.63 -31.58
C MET A 121 5.19 17.04 -31.75
N LEU A 122 5.50 17.74 -30.65
CA LEU A 122 6.07 19.08 -30.71
C LEU A 122 7.44 19.07 -31.41
N GLY A 123 8.27 18.07 -31.12
CA GLY A 123 9.56 17.86 -31.78
C GLY A 123 9.43 17.61 -33.28
N LEU A 124 8.47 16.77 -33.69
CA LEU A 124 8.14 16.52 -35.10
C LEU A 124 7.69 17.79 -35.83
N VAL A 125 6.84 18.61 -35.21
CA VAL A 125 6.36 19.87 -35.81
C VAL A 125 7.49 20.88 -35.98
N ILE A 126 8.30 21.08 -34.94
CA ILE A 126 9.47 21.98 -35.01
C ILE A 126 10.44 21.50 -36.09
N MET A 127 10.63 20.18 -36.20
CA MET A 127 11.54 19.59 -37.19
C MET A 127 10.98 19.65 -38.62
N ALA A 128 9.68 19.48 -38.83
CA ALA A 128 9.04 19.66 -40.14
C ALA A 128 9.21 21.11 -40.64
N ILE A 129 9.11 22.09 -39.74
CA ILE A 129 9.34 23.50 -40.05
C ILE A 129 10.82 23.76 -40.37
N LEU A 130 11.76 23.18 -39.63
CA LEU A 130 13.21 23.32 -39.85
C LEU A 130 13.69 22.63 -41.14
N VAL A 131 13.22 21.42 -41.44
CA VAL A 131 13.58 20.68 -42.66
C VAL A 131 12.95 21.31 -43.89
N GLY A 132 11.68 21.73 -43.80
CA GLY A 132 11.00 22.45 -44.88
C GLY A 132 11.58 23.84 -45.14
N GLY A 133 12.11 24.51 -44.11
CA GLY A 133 12.71 25.85 -44.22
C GLY A 133 14.18 25.88 -44.65
N ASN A 134 14.99 24.85 -44.31
CA ASN A 134 16.44 24.85 -44.57
C ASN A 134 16.91 23.82 -45.60
N GLY A 135 16.04 22.98 -46.16
CA GLY A 135 16.41 22.05 -47.25
C GLY A 135 17.45 20.99 -46.86
N TYR A 136 17.50 20.59 -45.59
CA TYR A 136 18.40 19.54 -45.11
C TYR A 136 18.01 18.17 -45.69
N LEU A 137 18.57 17.84 -46.86
CA LEU A 137 18.56 16.52 -47.47
C LEU A 137 19.84 15.77 -47.04
N SER A 138 19.83 15.12 -45.88
CA SER A 138 20.81 14.08 -45.56
C SER A 138 20.26 13.11 -44.51
N ASP A 139 20.09 11.85 -44.90
CA ASP A 139 19.44 10.79 -44.12
C ASP A 139 20.03 10.58 -42.72
N THR A 140 21.31 10.86 -42.54
CA THR A 140 22.04 10.64 -41.26
C THR A 140 21.80 11.72 -40.23
N SER A 141 21.72 12.99 -40.64
CA SER A 141 21.47 14.10 -39.69
C SER A 141 20.02 14.11 -39.23
N THR A 142 19.07 13.75 -40.10
CA THR A 142 17.67 13.58 -39.72
C THR A 142 17.48 12.42 -38.75
N ALA A 143 18.12 11.27 -39.00
CA ALA A 143 18.07 10.11 -38.11
C ALA A 143 18.69 10.38 -36.73
N ALA A 144 19.85 11.05 -36.68
CA ALA A 144 20.50 11.41 -35.42
C ALA A 144 19.60 12.31 -34.55
N VAL A 145 18.89 13.26 -35.17
CA VAL A 145 17.96 14.14 -34.46
C VAL A 145 16.72 13.39 -33.97
N TYR A 146 16.17 12.43 -34.73
CA TYR A 146 15.08 11.58 -34.26
C TYR A 146 15.46 10.74 -33.03
N VAL A 147 16.65 10.16 -33.04
CA VAL A 147 17.16 9.39 -31.91
C VAL A 147 17.34 10.29 -30.69
N LEU A 148 17.89 11.50 -30.86
CA LEU A 148 18.09 12.44 -29.76
C LEU A 148 16.76 12.92 -29.15
N ALA A 149 15.76 13.21 -29.99
CA ALA A 149 14.43 13.61 -29.56
C ALA A 149 13.70 12.48 -28.81
N ALA A 150 13.81 11.23 -29.30
CA ALA A 150 13.25 10.06 -28.64
C ALA A 150 13.90 9.82 -27.26
N LEU A 151 15.23 9.96 -27.16
CA LEU A 151 15.95 9.81 -25.89
C LEU A 151 15.60 10.91 -24.88
N LEU A 152 15.48 12.16 -25.34
CA LEU A 152 15.05 13.27 -24.48
C LEU A 152 13.61 13.10 -24.00
N GLY A 153 12.68 12.69 -24.88
CA GLY A 153 11.29 12.43 -24.51
C GLY A 153 11.14 11.25 -23.54
N ALA A 154 11.91 10.17 -23.75
CA ALA A 154 11.93 9.04 -22.82
C ALA A 154 12.53 9.45 -21.47
N GLY A 155 13.61 10.22 -21.46
CA GLY A 155 14.27 10.70 -20.24
C GLY A 155 13.39 11.64 -19.41
N THR A 156 12.71 12.60 -20.04
CA THR A 156 11.82 13.53 -19.35
C THR A 156 10.56 12.83 -18.84
N GLY A 157 9.97 11.91 -19.62
CA GLY A 157 8.83 11.10 -19.19
C GLY A 157 9.16 10.21 -17.98
N LEU A 158 10.34 9.57 -17.99
CA LEU A 158 10.80 8.74 -16.88
C LEU A 158 11.08 9.59 -15.62
N TRP A 159 11.72 10.74 -15.78
CA TRP A 159 12.02 11.65 -14.68
C TRP A 159 10.75 12.22 -14.02
N LEU A 160 9.76 12.64 -14.82
CA LEU A 160 8.47 13.11 -14.30
C LEU A 160 7.70 11.99 -13.58
N GLY A 161 7.68 10.78 -14.15
CA GLY A 161 7.07 9.62 -13.52
C GLY A 161 7.70 9.28 -12.16
N VAL A 162 9.04 9.27 -12.09
CA VAL A 162 9.77 9.01 -10.84
C VAL A 162 9.57 10.14 -9.81
N ARG A 163 9.55 11.41 -10.24
CA ARG A 163 9.35 12.54 -9.33
C ARG A 163 7.95 12.54 -8.73
N TRP A 164 6.93 12.23 -9.52
CA TRP A 164 5.55 12.11 -9.03
C TRP A 164 5.37 10.92 -8.09
N TRP A 165 6.02 9.79 -8.35
CA TRP A 165 6.04 8.63 -7.44
C TRP A 165 6.59 8.99 -6.05
N ARG A 166 7.60 9.86 -5.98
CA ARG A 166 8.23 10.24 -4.70
C ARG A 166 7.43 11.26 -3.89
N LEU A 167 6.45 11.95 -4.49
CA LEU A 167 5.74 13.07 -3.87
C LEU A 167 4.32 12.73 -3.37
N GLY A 168 3.78 11.54 -3.64
CA GLY A 168 2.44 11.13 -3.23
C GLY A 168 2.39 9.71 -2.71
#